data_AF-A0A162FBL9-F1
#
_entry.id   AF-A0A162FBL9-F1
#
_cell.length_a   1.000
_cell.length_b   1.000
_cell.length_c   1.000
_cell.angle_alpha   90.00
_cell.angle_beta   90.00
_cell.angle_gamma   90.00
#
_symmetry.space_group_name_H-M   'P 1'
#
loop_
_entity.id
_entity.type
_entity.pdbx_description
1 polymer ?
#
loop_
_entity_poly.entity_id
_entity_poly.type
_entity_poly.pdbx_seq_one_letter_code
_entity_poly.pdbx_strand_id
1 'polypeptide(L)'
;MKFQLNKIDTTTLKKSLKENKELFRSVILIFLNDTNLKQKEIAEILDITPKTVSKIKKRYLEHGLDHALNDKPRSGQPRKYDNDKETEIIALACTDPPEGKKQWTVRLIAEKMREKPGFETINRESVRIILKKTQQNPGRKKCDVSKK
;
A
#
# COMPACT_ATOMS: atom_id res chain seq x y z
N MET A 1 -39.06 -0.11 29.45
CA MET A 1 -39.18 -0.32 27.98
C MET A 1 -37.93 -1.01 27.49
N LYS A 2 -38.04 -2.11 26.73
CA LYS A 2 -36.88 -2.73 26.06
C LYS A 2 -36.66 -2.01 24.73
N PHE A 3 -35.52 -1.35 24.58
CA PHE A 3 -35.11 -0.78 23.31
C PHE A 3 -34.76 -1.93 22.35
N GLN A 4 -35.32 -1.91 21.14
CA GLN A 4 -35.02 -2.87 20.08
C GLN A 4 -34.93 -2.15 18.74
N LEU A 5 -33.90 -2.48 17.98
CA LEU A 5 -33.69 -1.98 16.62
C LEU A 5 -34.25 -2.98 15.61
N ASN A 6 -34.65 -2.48 14.45
CA ASN A 6 -35.05 -3.34 13.33
C ASN A 6 -33.84 -4.10 12.78
N LYS A 7 -34.09 -5.24 12.13
CA LYS A 7 -33.03 -6.08 11.52
C LYS A 7 -32.23 -5.34 10.44
N ILE A 8 -32.87 -4.45 9.70
CA ILE A 8 -32.21 -3.64 8.65
C ILE A 8 -31.26 -2.62 9.30
N ASP A 9 -31.77 -1.86 10.27
CA ASP A 9 -31.00 -0.82 10.96
C ASP A 9 -29.78 -1.39 11.69
N THR A 10 -29.96 -2.53 12.39
CA THR A 10 -28.84 -3.24 13.03
C THR A 10 -27.76 -3.67 12.04
N THR A 11 -28.14 -4.14 10.86
CA THR A 11 -27.19 -4.55 9.82
C THR A 11 -26.43 -3.33 9.27
N THR A 12 -27.13 -2.23 9.00
CA THR A 12 -26.53 -0.97 8.53
C THR A 12 -25.54 -0.39 9.54
N LEU A 13 -25.91 -0.37 10.82
CA LEU A 13 -25.03 0.10 11.90
C LEU A 13 -23.79 -0.78 12.06
N LYS A 14 -23.95 -2.12 12.05
CA LYS A 14 -22.82 -3.06 12.10
C LYS A 14 -21.87 -2.87 10.91
N LYS A 15 -22.41 -2.63 9.72
CA LYS A 15 -21.61 -2.35 8.52
C LYS A 15 -20.80 -1.06 8.68
N SER A 16 -21.46 0.04 9.08
CA SER A 16 -20.81 1.32 9.30
C SER A 16 -19.70 1.24 10.36
N LEU A 17 -19.94 0.50 11.44
CA LEU A 17 -18.91 0.25 12.45
C LEU A 17 -17.73 -0.53 11.88
N LYS A 18 -17.96 -1.58 11.08
CA LYS A 18 -16.88 -2.36 10.42
C LYS A 18 -16.06 -1.53 9.42
N GLU A 19 -16.67 -0.53 8.77
CA GLU A 19 -15.96 0.41 7.89
C GLU A 19 -14.99 1.31 8.68
N ASN A 20 -15.42 1.82 9.83
CA ASN A 20 -14.55 2.55 10.75
C ASN A 20 -13.85 1.59 11.73
N LYS A 21 -12.74 1.01 11.26
CA LYS A 21 -11.98 -0.02 12.00
C LYS A 21 -11.52 0.44 13.38
N GLU A 22 -11.18 1.72 13.54
CA GLU A 22 -10.73 2.28 14.82
C GLU A 22 -11.87 2.23 15.85
N LEU A 23 -13.04 2.75 15.48
CA LEU A 23 -14.25 2.69 16.30
C LEU A 23 -14.69 1.24 16.57
N PHE A 24 -14.57 0.36 15.58
CA PHE A 24 -14.89 -1.06 15.77
C PHE A 24 -14.02 -1.71 16.85
N ARG A 25 -12.71 -1.40 16.85
CA ARG A 25 -11.75 -1.93 17.82
C ARG A 25 -11.96 -1.33 19.20
N SER A 26 -12.28 -0.03 19.30
CA SER A 26 -12.58 0.61 20.58
C SER A 26 -13.81 0.01 21.24
N VAL A 27 -14.89 -0.20 20.49
CA VAL A 27 -16.11 -0.85 20.98
C VAL A 27 -15.83 -2.25 21.53
N ILE A 28 -14.97 -3.03 20.85
CA ILE A 28 -14.56 -4.36 21.35
C ILE A 28 -13.82 -4.25 22.70
N LEU A 29 -12.90 -3.30 22.84
CA LEU A 29 -12.16 -3.09 24.09
C LEU A 29 -13.09 -2.65 25.23
N ILE A 30 -14.06 -1.79 24.95
CA ILE A 30 -15.09 -1.36 25.92
C ILE A 30 -15.91 -2.57 26.38
N PHE A 31 -16.41 -3.39 25.46
CA PHE A 31 -17.16 -4.60 25.83
C PHE A 31 -16.34 -5.59 26.65
N LEU A 32 -15.04 -5.73 26.35
CA LEU A 32 -14.14 -6.58 27.12
C LEU A 32 -13.88 -6.07 28.55
N ASN A 33 -14.05 -4.77 28.80
CA ASN A 33 -13.82 -4.14 30.09
C ASN A 33 -15.09 -4.06 30.95
N ASP A 34 -16.19 -3.58 30.36
CA ASP A 34 -17.37 -3.13 31.12
C ASP A 34 -18.42 -4.21 31.32
N THR A 35 -18.42 -5.23 30.46
CA THR A 35 -19.42 -6.29 30.48
C THR A 35 -18.67 -7.57 30.79
N ASN A 36 -19.07 -8.33 31.81
CA ASN A 36 -18.53 -9.67 32.14
C ASN A 36 -18.73 -10.71 31.01
N LEU A 37 -18.93 -10.25 29.78
CA LEU A 37 -19.11 -11.04 28.59
C LEU A 37 -17.82 -11.75 28.21
N LYS A 38 -17.98 -13.01 27.83
CA LYS A 38 -16.93 -13.81 27.23
C LYS A 38 -16.70 -13.34 25.81
N GLN A 39 -15.49 -13.56 25.31
CA GLN A 39 -15.11 -13.19 23.93
C GLN A 39 -16.06 -13.77 22.86
N LYS A 40 -16.68 -14.93 23.13
CA LYS A 40 -17.67 -15.55 22.26
C LYS A 40 -18.96 -14.73 22.16
N GLU A 41 -19.46 -14.24 23.29
CA GLU A 41 -20.69 -13.44 23.35
C GLU A 41 -20.50 -12.09 22.66
N ILE A 42 -19.35 -11.44 22.87
CA ILE A 42 -18.99 -10.19 22.15
C ILE A 42 -18.93 -10.44 20.63
N ALA A 43 -18.37 -11.57 20.23
CA ALA A 43 -18.25 -11.95 18.83
C ALA A 43 -19.63 -12.19 18.18
N GLU A 44 -20.56 -12.82 18.91
CA GLU A 44 -21.95 -13.00 18.47
C GLU A 44 -22.69 -11.66 18.36
N ILE A 45 -22.55 -10.77 19.36
CA ILE A 45 -23.17 -9.44 19.35
C ILE A 45 -22.71 -8.63 18.13
N LEU A 46 -21.40 -8.62 17.87
CA LEU A 46 -20.78 -7.82 16.80
C LEU A 46 -20.73 -8.54 15.43
N ASP A 47 -21.22 -9.78 15.35
CA ASP A 47 -21.18 -10.62 14.15
C ASP A 47 -19.75 -10.71 13.56
N ILE A 48 -18.83 -11.22 14.38
CA ILE A 48 -17.42 -11.46 14.04
C ILE A 48 -16.95 -12.79 14.59
N THR A 49 -15.72 -13.18 14.24
CA THR A 49 -15.09 -14.36 14.85
C THR A 49 -14.51 -14.01 16.22
N PRO A 50 -14.58 -14.93 17.22
CA PRO A 50 -13.92 -14.75 18.51
C PRO A 50 -12.41 -14.49 18.40
N LYS A 51 -11.78 -15.00 17.32
CA LYS A 51 -10.36 -14.75 17.01
C LYS A 51 -10.05 -13.27 16.81
N THR A 52 -10.98 -12.49 16.25
CA THR A 52 -10.81 -11.04 16.09
C THR A 52 -10.77 -10.34 17.44
N VAL A 53 -11.69 -10.68 18.34
CA VAL A 53 -11.71 -10.16 19.73
C VAL A 53 -10.41 -10.51 20.46
N SER A 54 -9.98 -11.77 20.38
CA SER A 54 -8.73 -12.24 20.98
C SER A 54 -7.51 -11.48 20.45
N LYS A 55 -7.42 -11.25 19.14
CA LYS A 55 -6.32 -10.48 18.52
C LYS A 55 -6.28 -9.03 18.99
N ILE A 56 -7.42 -8.37 19.10
CA ILE A 56 -7.51 -6.98 19.56
C ILE A 56 -7.12 -6.88 21.04
N LYS A 57 -7.66 -7.78 21.88
CA LYS A 57 -7.27 -7.89 23.29
C LYS A 57 -5.76 -8.08 23.44
N LYS A 58 -5.19 -9.04 22.70
CA LYS A 58 -3.76 -9.32 22.72
C LYS A 58 -2.94 -8.10 22.32
N ARG A 59 -3.33 -7.41 21.25
CA ARG A 59 -2.63 -6.22 20.76
C ARG A 59 -2.62 -5.08 21.80
N TYR A 60 -3.74 -4.88 22.50
CA TYR A 60 -3.82 -3.92 23.60
C TYR A 60 -2.88 -4.29 24.76
N LEU A 61 -2.88 -5.56 25.18
CA LEU A 61 -2.04 -6.01 26.29
C LEU A 61 -0.53 -5.94 25.97
N GLU A 62 -0.14 -6.20 24.72
CA GLU A 62 1.28 -6.22 24.31
C GLU A 62 1.84 -4.85 23.95
N HIS A 63 1.00 -3.95 23.42
CA HIS A 63 1.47 -2.73 22.78
C HIS A 63 0.67 -1.47 23.17
N GLY A 64 -0.37 -1.59 24.00
CA GLY A 64 -1.18 -0.47 24.44
C GLY A 64 -2.28 -0.04 23.45
N LEU A 65 -2.96 1.04 23.81
CA LEU A 65 -4.18 1.52 23.15
C LEU A 65 -3.96 1.94 21.70
N ASP A 66 -2.94 2.74 21.42
CA ASP A 66 -2.69 3.27 20.08
C ASP A 66 -2.54 2.13 19.06
N HIS A 67 -1.73 1.13 19.40
CA HIS A 67 -1.57 -0.05 18.56
C HIS A 67 -2.86 -0.87 18.43
N ALA A 68 -3.63 -1.01 19.51
CA ALA A 68 -4.91 -1.71 19.49
C ALA A 68 -5.91 -1.11 18.48
N LEU A 69 -5.93 0.23 18.39
CA LEU A 69 -6.84 0.99 17.54
C LEU A 69 -6.33 1.14 16.10
N ASN A 70 -5.05 1.42 15.93
CA ASN A 70 -4.46 1.78 14.63
C ASN A 70 -3.79 0.60 13.90
N ASP A 71 -3.80 0.63 12.57
CA ASP A 71 -3.00 -0.28 11.76
C ASP A 71 -1.57 0.25 11.64
N LYS A 72 -0.58 -0.64 11.72
CA LYS A 72 0.81 -0.27 11.41
C LYS A 72 0.90 0.20 9.95
N PRO A 73 1.72 1.22 9.64
CA PRO A 73 1.98 1.61 8.27
C PRO A 73 2.48 0.41 7.48
N ARG A 74 1.87 0.16 6.31
CA ARG A 74 2.31 -0.92 5.42
C ARG A 74 3.58 -0.45 4.71
N SER A 75 4.62 -1.26 4.72
CA SER A 75 5.92 -0.95 4.07
C SER A 75 5.84 -0.83 2.53
N GLY A 76 4.66 -1.06 1.94
CA GLY A 76 4.46 -1.07 0.49
C GLY A 76 5.22 -2.20 -0.21
N GLN A 77 5.10 -2.27 -1.52
CA GLN A 77 5.95 -3.13 -2.35
C GLN A 77 7.36 -2.51 -2.39
N PRO A 78 8.43 -3.30 -2.15
CA PRO A 78 9.79 -2.79 -2.27
C PRO A 78 10.05 -2.29 -3.70
N ARG A 79 10.86 -1.23 -3.83
CA ARG A 79 11.24 -0.68 -5.13
C ARG A 79 12.03 -1.73 -5.91
N LYS A 80 11.59 -2.05 -7.14
CA LYS A 80 12.25 -3.05 -8.00
C LYS A 80 13.60 -2.57 -8.55
N TYR A 81 13.73 -1.26 -8.78
CA TYR A 81 14.96 -0.62 -9.22
C TYR A 81 15.35 0.40 -8.15
N ASP A 82 16.57 0.28 -7.63
CA ASP A 82 17.16 1.22 -6.70
C ASP A 82 17.63 2.49 -7.44
N ASN A 83 18.15 3.45 -6.69
CA ASN A 83 18.60 4.73 -7.26
C ASN A 83 19.77 4.54 -8.24
N ASP A 84 20.60 3.52 -8.04
CA ASP A 84 21.78 3.25 -8.89
C ASP A 84 21.31 2.75 -10.26
N LYS A 85 20.37 1.80 -10.28
CA LYS A 85 19.73 1.32 -11.51
C LYS A 85 18.92 2.40 -12.21
N GLU A 86 18.21 3.25 -11.47
CA GLU A 86 17.53 4.42 -12.05
C GLU A 86 18.53 5.37 -12.73
N THR A 87 19.68 5.61 -12.10
CA THR A 87 20.74 6.49 -12.63
C THR A 87 21.34 5.94 -13.92
N GLU A 88 21.53 4.64 -14.01
CA GLU A 88 22.04 4.00 -15.22
C GLU A 88 21.08 4.14 -16.42
N ILE A 89 19.77 4.03 -16.18
CA ILE A 89 18.75 4.24 -17.22
C ILE A 89 18.78 5.70 -17.69
N ILE A 90 18.93 6.64 -16.76
CA ILE A 90 19.01 8.07 -17.07
C ILE A 90 20.30 8.36 -17.85
N ALA A 91 21.43 7.82 -17.43
CA ALA A 91 22.70 8.01 -18.11
C ALA A 91 22.64 7.53 -19.57
N LEU A 92 22.07 6.34 -19.80
CA LEU A 92 21.85 5.81 -21.16
C LEU A 92 20.93 6.73 -21.98
N ALA A 93 19.89 7.28 -21.38
CA ALA A 93 18.99 8.22 -22.07
C ALA A 93 19.65 9.55 -22.45
N CYS A 94 20.77 9.90 -21.80
CA CYS A 94 21.51 11.14 -22.04
C CYS A 94 22.70 10.97 -22.99
N THR A 95 23.01 9.75 -23.45
CA THR A 95 24.03 9.50 -24.48
C THR A 95 23.44 9.59 -25.88
N ASP A 96 24.29 9.57 -26.90
CA ASP A 96 23.83 9.50 -28.29
C ASP A 96 23.08 8.18 -28.57
N PRO A 97 22.00 8.23 -29.37
CA PRO A 97 21.26 7.04 -29.77
C PRO A 97 22.10 6.16 -30.71
N PRO A 98 21.82 4.84 -30.77
CA PRO A 98 22.53 3.94 -31.66
C PRO A 98 22.32 4.30 -33.13
N GLU A 99 23.27 3.88 -33.96
CA GLU A 99 23.34 4.22 -35.38
C GLU A 99 22.03 3.92 -36.13
N GLY A 100 21.59 4.87 -36.96
CA GLY A 100 20.32 4.78 -37.69
C GLY A 100 19.07 5.23 -36.91
N LYS A 101 19.20 5.74 -35.68
CA LYS A 101 18.08 6.34 -34.92
C LYS A 101 18.35 7.81 -34.60
N LYS A 102 17.33 8.67 -34.81
CA LYS A 102 17.43 10.12 -34.52
C LYS A 102 17.35 10.47 -33.03
N GLN A 103 16.79 9.60 -32.19
CA GLN A 103 16.51 9.86 -30.78
C GLN A 103 16.22 8.55 -30.03
N TRP A 104 16.48 8.54 -28.72
CA TRP A 104 16.07 7.44 -27.86
C TRP A 104 14.55 7.35 -27.76
N THR A 105 14.01 6.14 -27.94
CA THR A 105 12.63 5.82 -27.55
C THR A 105 12.65 4.99 -26.28
N VAL A 106 11.58 5.06 -25.48
CA VAL A 106 11.46 4.27 -24.24
C VAL A 106 11.62 2.78 -24.51
N ARG A 107 11.13 2.31 -25.65
CA ARG A 107 11.26 0.91 -26.08
C ARG A 107 12.71 0.53 -26.36
N LEU A 108 13.45 1.39 -27.07
CA LEU A 108 14.85 1.16 -27.39
C LEU A 108 15.74 1.17 -26.15
N ILE A 109 15.47 2.06 -25.20
CA ILE A 109 16.15 2.08 -23.90
C ILE A 109 15.85 0.77 -23.15
N ALA A 110 14.60 0.32 -23.10
CA ALA A 110 14.25 -0.93 -22.42
C ALA A 110 14.92 -2.16 -23.06
N GLU A 111 14.97 -2.21 -24.39
CA GLU A 111 15.68 -3.26 -25.15
C GLU A 111 17.17 -3.26 -24.80
N LYS A 112 17.82 -2.10 -24.82
CA LYS A 112 19.25 -1.98 -24.54
C LYS A 112 19.59 -2.27 -23.08
N MET A 113 18.72 -1.89 -22.15
CA MET A 113 18.93 -2.16 -20.72
C MET A 113 18.78 -3.65 -20.41
N ARG A 114 17.94 -4.42 -21.12
CA ARG A 114 17.84 -5.87 -20.91
C ARG A 114 19.14 -6.64 -21.17
N GLU A 115 20.06 -6.08 -21.95
CA GLU A 115 21.38 -6.68 -22.21
C GLU A 115 22.33 -6.56 -21.01
N LYS A 116 22.01 -5.68 -20.05
CA LYS A 116 22.84 -5.43 -18.86
C LYS A 116 22.40 -6.28 -17.66
N PRO A 117 23.35 -6.72 -16.82
CA PRO A 117 23.03 -7.50 -15.63
C PRO A 117 22.13 -6.70 -14.67
N GLY A 118 21.07 -7.33 -14.18
CA GLY A 118 20.12 -6.75 -13.23
C GLY A 118 18.93 -6.01 -13.84
N PHE A 119 18.78 -6.05 -15.16
CA PHE A 119 17.70 -5.43 -15.93
C PHE A 119 16.95 -6.40 -16.85
N GLU A 120 17.15 -7.71 -16.72
CA GLU A 120 16.64 -8.75 -17.62
C GLU A 120 15.11 -8.68 -17.77
N THR A 121 14.42 -8.28 -16.69
CA THR A 121 12.96 -8.18 -16.63
C THR A 121 12.44 -6.74 -16.75
N ILE A 122 13.25 -5.82 -17.27
CA ILE A 122 12.83 -4.42 -17.45
C ILE A 122 11.82 -4.28 -18.58
N ASN A 123 10.70 -3.65 -18.25
CA ASN A 123 9.65 -3.30 -19.20
C ASN A 123 9.75 -1.81 -19.56
N ARG A 124 9.26 -1.46 -20.75
CA ARG A 124 9.04 -0.08 -21.23
C ARG A 124 8.40 0.79 -20.15
N GLU A 125 7.40 0.28 -19.43
CA GLU A 125 6.70 1.09 -18.42
C GLU A 125 7.58 1.44 -17.22
N SER A 126 8.47 0.55 -16.79
CA SER A 126 9.46 0.85 -15.75
C SER A 126 10.39 1.99 -16.20
N VAL A 127 10.92 1.91 -17.43
CA VAL A 127 11.75 2.96 -18.01
C VAL A 127 11.00 4.29 -18.10
N ARG A 128 9.74 4.28 -18.57
CA ARG A 128 8.90 5.47 -18.66
C ARG A 128 8.69 6.14 -17.31
N ILE A 129 8.36 5.36 -16.27
CA ILE A 129 8.15 5.87 -14.91
C ILE A 129 9.43 6.50 -14.37
N ILE A 130 10.58 5.85 -14.55
CA ILE A 130 11.89 6.32 -14.08
C ILE A 130 12.28 7.64 -14.77
N LEU A 131 12.15 7.71 -16.09
CA LEU A 131 12.42 8.93 -16.85
C LEU A 131 11.43 10.06 -16.51
N LYS A 132 10.16 9.74 -16.29
CA LYS A 132 9.13 10.73 -15.90
C LYS A 132 9.38 11.32 -14.50
N LYS A 133 9.86 10.52 -13.54
CA LYS A 133 10.27 11.02 -12.22
C LYS A 133 11.40 12.03 -12.35
N THR A 134 12.36 11.75 -13.21
CA THR A 134 13.53 12.62 -13.45
C THR A 134 13.12 13.96 -14.05
N GLN A 135 12.17 13.98 -14.99
CA GLN A 135 11.65 15.22 -15.59
C GLN A 135 10.89 16.12 -14.59
N GLN A 136 10.35 15.55 -13.51
CA GLN A 136 9.64 16.31 -12.48
C GLN A 136 10.56 16.90 -11.41
N ASN A 137 11.86 16.61 -11.44
CA ASN A 137 12.83 17.15 -10.49
C ASN A 137 13.78 18.17 -11.21
N PRO A 138 13.56 19.49 -11.08
CA PRO A 138 14.18 20.52 -11.93
C PRO A 138 15.71 20.67 -11.76
N GLY A 139 16.32 20.00 -10.77
CA GLY A 139 17.78 20.02 -10.55
C GLY A 139 18.61 19.12 -11.47
N ARG A 140 18.01 18.31 -12.36
CA ARG A 140 18.73 17.42 -13.30
C ARG A 140 18.54 17.88 -14.74
N LYS A 141 19.63 17.95 -15.52
CA LYS A 141 19.61 18.32 -16.95
C LYS A 141 18.58 17.47 -17.70
N LYS A 142 17.77 18.13 -18.54
CA LYS A 142 16.70 17.48 -19.30
C LYS A 142 17.29 16.62 -20.41
N CYS A 143 17.05 15.31 -20.37
CA CYS A 143 17.38 14.39 -21.46
C CYS A 143 16.10 14.14 -22.27
N ASP A 144 16.11 14.57 -23.55
CA ASP A 144 14.94 14.51 -24.43
C ASP A 144 14.76 13.09 -24.98
N VAL A 145 13.88 12.32 -24.32
CA VAL A 145 13.50 10.97 -24.74
C VAL A 145 12.13 11.00 -25.41
N SER A 146 12.05 10.40 -26.61
CA SER A 146 10.81 10.27 -27.36
C SER A 146 9.85 9.29 -26.69
N LYS A 147 8.58 9.68 -26.56
CA LYS A 147 7.53 8.85 -25.93
C LYS A 147 6.92 7.80 -26.88
N LYS A 148 7.27 7.80 -28.17
CA LYS A 148 6.74 6.88 -29.19
C LYS A 148 7.09 5.43 -28.86
#